data_AF-A0A1C6AB66-F1
#
_entry.id   AF-A0A1C6AB66-F1
#
_cell.length_a   1.000
_cell.length_b   1.000
_cell.length_c   1.000
_cell.angle_alpha   90.00
_cell.angle_beta   90.00
_cell.angle_gamma   90.00
#
_symmetry.space_group_name_H-M   'P 1'
#
loop_
_entity.id
_entity.type
_entity.pdbx_description
1 polymer ?
#
loop_
_entity_poly.entity_id
_entity_poly.type
_entity_poly.pdbx_seq_one_letter_code
_entity_poly.pdbx_strand_id
1 'polypeptide(L)' 'MQQMGMKYCYSYEEQWQPKDLWVTFRMYQLNLDGQKDRVYKKYWDLYDTHSIEKI' A
#
# COMPACT_ATOMS: atom_id res chain seq x y z
N MET A 1 3.34 -11.84 2.25
CA MET A 1 2.34 -11.18 1.39
C MET A 1 2.30 -11.78 -0.01
N GLN A 2 3.39 -11.72 -0.78
CA GLN A 2 3.43 -12.30 -2.15
C GLN A 2 3.16 -13.82 -2.18
N GLN A 3 3.70 -14.59 -1.22
CA GLN A 3 3.42 -16.03 -1.10
C GLN A 3 1.95 -16.35 -0.78
N MET A 4 1.17 -15.39 -0.26
CA MET A 4 -0.28 -15.56 -0.02
C MET A 4 -1.13 -15.12 -1.23
N GLY A 5 -0.51 -14.86 -2.39
CA GLY A 5 -1.20 -14.43 -3.60
C GLY A 5 -1.62 -12.95 -3.60
N MET A 6 -1.16 -12.16 -2.63
CA MET A 6 -1.46 -10.73 -2.58
C MET A 6 -0.58 -9.96 -3.56
N LYS A 7 -1.19 -9.03 -4.30
CA LYS A 7 -0.50 -8.17 -5.27
C LYS A 7 0.02 -6.92 -4.56
N TYR A 8 1.26 -6.56 -4.84
CA TYR A 8 1.79 -5.25 -4.46
C TYR A 8 1.13 -4.16 -5.30
N CYS A 9 0.69 -3.08 -4.67
CA CYS A 9 0.04 -1.97 -5.36
C CYS A 9 0.89 -0.70 -5.32
N TYR A 10 1.23 -0.21 -4.12
CA TYR A 10 2.01 1.01 -3.93
C TYR A 10 2.60 1.07 -2.52
N SER A 11 3.49 2.02 -2.31
CA SER A 11 4.09 2.37 -1.03
C SER A 11 3.70 3.80 -0.65
N TYR A 12 3.53 4.10 0.64
CA TYR A 12 3.28 5.45 1.14
C TYR A 12 4.00 5.68 2.47
N GLU A 13 4.33 6.93 2.78
CA GLU A 13 4.99 7.30 4.03
C GLU A 13 3.97 7.82 5.04
N GLU A 14 4.06 7.31 6.27
CA GLU A 14 3.22 7.73 7.38
C GLU A 14 4.07 7.84 8.65
N GLN A 15 3.80 8.87 9.45
CA GLN A 15 4.45 9.05 10.74
C GLN A 15 3.87 8.06 11.75
N TRP A 16 4.66 7.08 12.16
CA TRP A 16 4.23 6.05 13.08
C TRP A 16 4.21 6.54 14.52
N GLN A 17 3.00 6.72 15.06
CA GLN A 17 2.79 7.04 16.46
C GLN A 17 2.66 5.76 17.31
N PRO A 18 3.24 5.72 18.53
CA PRO A 18 3.75 6.83 19.35
C PRO A 18 5.27 7.11 19.21
N LYS A 19 5.97 6.48 18.26
CA LYS A 19 7.44 6.57 18.18
C LYS A 19 7.96 7.77 17.39
N ASP A 20 7.06 8.49 16.74
CA ASP A 20 7.37 9.71 15.98
C ASP A 20 8.38 9.49 14.85
N LEU A 21 8.32 8.33 14.19
CA LEU A 21 9.23 7.97 13.09
C LEU A 21 8.48 7.88 11.77
N TRP A 22 9.07 8.40 10.70
CA TRP A 22 8.56 8.21 9.34
C TRP A 22 8.82 6.77 8.89
N VAL A 23 7.75 6.07 8.53
CA VAL A 23 7.81 4.68 8.06
C VAL A 23 7.14 4.59 6.70
N THR A 24 7.80 3.90 5.77
CA THR A 24 7.21 3.57 4.48
C THR A 24 6.40 2.27 4.59
N PHE A 25 5.10 2.36 4.41
CA PHE A 25 4.18 1.23 4.38
C PHE A 25 4.01 0.72 2.95
N ARG A 26 4.10 -0.59 2.76
CA ARG A 26 3.79 -1.26 1.48
C ARG A 26 2.37 -1.79 1.48
N MET A 27 1.56 -1.30 0.55
CA MET A 27 0.18 -1.71 0.37
C MET A 27 0.11 -2.96 -0.53
N TYR A 28 -0.45 -4.02 0.03
CA TYR A 28 -0.75 -5.26 -0.67
C TYR A 28 -2.25 -5.51 -0.66
N GLN A 29 -2.80 -5.94 -1.78
CA GLN A 29 -4.23 -6.18 -1.92
C GLN A 29 -4.51 -7.57 -2.49
N LEU A 30 -5.59 -8.16 -1.99
CA LEU A 30 -6.19 -9.39 -2.50
C LEU A 30 -7.69 -9.14 -2.69
N ASN A 31 -8.14 -9.22 -3.94
CA ASN A 31 -9.55 -9.08 -4.29
C ASN A 31 -10.20 -10.46 -4.34
N LEU A 32 -11.24 -10.66 -3.53
CA LEU A 32 -11.99 -11.93 -3.43
C LEU A 32 -13.22 -11.97 -4.35
N ASP A 33 -13.59 -10.84 -4.96
CA ASP A 33 -14.71 -10.67 -5.88
C ASP A 33 -14.36 -11.06 -7.34
N GLY A 34 -13.13 -11.52 -7.59
CA GLY A 34 -12.63 -11.86 -8.91
C GLY A 34 -12.15 -10.66 -9.74
N GLN A 35 -12.38 -9.42 -9.31
CA GLN A 35 -11.96 -8.23 -10.03
C GLN A 35 -10.56 -7.79 -9.58
N LYS A 36 -9.52 -8.32 -10.25
CA LYS A 36 -8.12 -8.09 -9.84
C LYS A 36 -7.58 -6.68 -10.15
N ASP A 37 -8.27 -5.91 -10.97
CA ASP A 37 -7.81 -4.58 -11.40
C ASP A 37 -8.15 -3.46 -10.42
N ARG A 38 -9.13 -3.68 -9.53
CA ARG A 38 -9.51 -2.68 -8.53
C ARG A 38 -8.38 -2.53 -7.51
N VAL A 39 -7.85 -1.32 -7.38
CA VAL A 39 -6.90 -0.95 -6.34
C VAL A 39 -7.59 -0.02 -5.33
N TYR A 40 -7.50 -0.36 -4.05
CA TYR A 40 -7.93 0.50 -2.96
C TYR A 40 -6.94 1.66 -2.82
N LYS A 41 -7.43 2.89 -2.95
CA LYS A 41 -6.60 4.10 -3.01
C LYS A 41 -6.72 5.04 -1.82
N LYS A 42 -7.48 4.70 -0.77
CA LYS A 42 -7.69 5.64 0.34
C LYS A 42 -6.39 6.21 0.92
N TYR A 43 -5.39 5.37 1.16
CA TYR A 43 -4.09 5.82 1.69
C TYR A 43 -3.22 6.49 0.64
N TRP A 44 -3.43 6.16 -0.63
CA TRP A 44 -2.83 6.88 -1.75
C TRP A 44 -3.40 8.30 -1.81
N ASP A 45 -4.71 8.49 -1.69
CA ASP A 45 -5.31 9.83 -1.77
C ASP A 45 -5.10 10.65 -0.48
N LEU A 46 -4.79 10.00 0.65
CA LEU A 46 -4.63 10.65 1.96
C LEU A 46 -3.21 11.18 2.21
N TYR A 47 -2.19 10.47 1.71
CA TYR A 47 -0.78 10.80 1.97
C TYR A 47 -0.10 11.29 0.69
N ASP A 48 0.44 12.50 0.71
CA ASP A 48 1.09 13.14 -0.43
C ASP A 48 2.34 12.36 -0.91
N THR A 49 3.07 11.80 0.06
CA THR A 49 4.25 10.98 -0.21
C THR A 49 3.86 9.52 -0.46
N HIS A 50 3.60 9.20 -1.72
CA HIS A 50 3.38 7.84 -2.19
C HIS A 50 4.18 7.53 -3.46
N SER A 51 4.59 6.28 -3.63
CA SER A 51 5.28 5.84 -4.83
C SER A 51 4.97 4.39 -5.17
N ILE A 52 5.03 4.05 -6.45
CA ILE A 52 4.99 2.67 -6.92
C ILE A 52 6.45 2.27 -7.17
N GLU A 53 6.93 1.26 -6.46
CA GLU A 53 8.26 0.70 -6.69
C GLU A 53 8.36 0.23 -8.14
N LYS A 54 9.21 0.88 -8.95
CA LYS A 54 9.58 0.39 -10.27
C LYS A 54 10.64 -0.69 -10.09
N ILE A 55 10.28 -1.92 -10.46
CA ILE A 55 11.20 -3.06 -10.63
C ILE A 55 11.91 -2.91 -11.97
#